data_AF-A0A6I3DG29-F1
#
_entry.id   AF-A0A6I3DG29-F1
#
_cell.length_a   1.000
_cell.length_b   1.000
_cell.length_c   1.000
_cell.angle_alpha   90.00
_cell.angle_beta   90.00
_cell.angle_gamma   90.00
#
_symmetry.space_group_name_H-M   'P 1'
#
loop_
_entity.id
_entity.type
_entity.pdbx_description
1 polymer ?
#
loop_
_entity_poly.entity_id
_entity_poly.type
_entity_poly.pdbx_seq_one_letter_code
_entity_poly.pdbx_strand_id
1 'polypeptide(L)' 'MLTKRLIACFDVINGRVTKAVRFQDNIDVAAAEDLAQSLYQDQIDEIVFYDITASS' A
#
# COMPACT_ATOMS: atom_id res chain seq x y z
N MET A 1 6.77 14.20 24.25
CA MET A 1 5.85 14.72 23.21
C MET A 1 5.69 13.63 22.17
N LEU A 2 4.46 13.28 21.78
CA LEU A 2 4.26 12.31 20.69
C LEU A 2 4.79 12.90 19.37
N THR A 3 5.58 12.12 18.64
CA THR A 3 6.16 12.52 17.36
C THR A 3 5.12 12.44 16.23
N LYS A 4 5.37 13.14 15.13
CA LYS A 4 4.61 12.95 13.89
C LYS A 4 5.03 11.64 13.25
N ARG A 5 4.10 11.00 12.53
CA ARG A 5 4.31 9.71 11.85
C ARG A 5 4.33 9.89 10.35
N LEU A 6 5.22 9.17 9.67
CA LEU A 6 5.18 8.93 8.23
C LEU A 6 4.35 7.69 7.96
N ILE A 7 3.27 7.85 7.19
CA ILE A 7 2.31 6.79 6.92
C ILE A 7 2.29 6.52 5.41
N ALA A 8 2.54 5.28 5.01
CA ALA A 8 2.43 4.83 3.63
C ALA A 8 1.10 4.09 3.42
N CYS A 9 0.36 4.44 2.37
CA CYS A 9 -0.94 3.84 2.06
C CYS A 9 -0.93 3.23 0.66
N PHE A 10 -1.41 2.00 0.54
CA PHE A 10 -1.41 1.23 -0.70
C PHE A 10 -2.78 0.63 -0.96
N ASP A 11 -3.27 0.82 -2.17
CA ASP A 11 -4.42 0.09 -2.69
C ASP A 11 -3.96 -1.33 -3.05
N VAL A 12 -4.69 -2.34 -2.57
CA VAL A 12 -4.38 -3.76 -2.81
C VAL A 12 -5.57 -4.49 -3.43
N ILE A 13 -5.27 -5.40 -4.36
CA ILE A 13 -6.22 -6.36 -4.93
C ILE A 13 -5.58 -7.74 -4.81
N ASN A 14 -6.24 -8.69 -4.15
CA ASN A 14 -5.72 -10.06 -3.96
C ASN A 14 -4.27 -10.11 -3.42
N GLY A 15 -3.92 -9.23 -2.48
CA GLY A 15 -2.57 -9.17 -1.88
C GLY A 15 -1.49 -8.52 -2.77
N ARG A 16 -1.86 -7.98 -3.93
CA ARG A 16 -0.98 -7.23 -4.84
C ARG A 16 -1.24 -5.74 -4.73
N VAL A 17 -0.19 -4.95 -4.56
CA VAL A 17 -0.28 -3.49 -4.58
C VAL A 17 -0.53 -3.04 -6.00
N THR A 18 -1.55 -2.22 -6.18
CA THR A 18 -1.97 -1.69 -7.47
C THR A 18 -1.90 -0.17 -7.50
N LYS A 19 -1.78 0.39 -8.72
CA LYS A 19 -1.95 1.82 -8.94
C LYS A 19 -2.91 2.07 -10.10
N ALA A 20 -3.83 3.01 -9.92
CA ALA A 20 -4.79 3.42 -10.93
C ALA A 20 -5.22 4.86 -10.72
N VAL A 21 -5.88 5.41 -11.73
CA VAL A 21 -6.72 6.61 -11.57
C VAL A 21 -8.17 6.14 -11.44
N ARG A 22 -8.81 6.44 -10.30
CA ARG A 22 -10.21 6.05 -10.04
C ARG A 22 -10.48 4.54 -10.21
N PHE A 23 -9.51 3.70 -9.84
CA PHE A 23 -9.59 2.23 -9.94
C PHE A 23 -9.74 1.68 -11.37
N GLN A 24 -9.49 2.50 -12.39
CA GLN A 24 -9.46 2.09 -13.79
C GLN A 24 -8.02 1.83 -14.23
N ASP A 25 -7.83 0.81 -15.07
CA ASP A 25 -6.52 0.42 -15.62
C ASP A 25 -5.45 0.17 -14.55
N ASN A 26 -5.86 -0.56 -13.50
CA ASN A 26 -5.00 -0.98 -12.39
C ASN A 26 -3.72 -1.67 -12.89
N ILE A 27 -2.57 -1.06 -12.59
CA ILE A 27 -1.25 -1.65 -12.84
C ILE A 27 -0.77 -2.38 -11.59
N ASP A 28 -0.31 -3.61 -11.79
CA ASP A 28 0.33 -4.41 -10.74
C ASP A 28 1.74 -3.86 -10.44
N VAL A 29 2.01 -3.53 -9.18
CA VAL A 29 3.26 -2.89 -8.75
C VAL A 29 4.18 -3.89 -8.05
N ALA A 30 3.68 -4.56 -7.00
CA ALA A 30 4.46 -5.47 -6.17
C ALA A 30 3.55 -6.35 -5.31
N ALA A 31 4.10 -7.41 -4.71
CA ALA A 31 3.44 -8.11 -3.62
C ALA A 31 3.40 -7.19 -2.38
N ALA A 32 2.27 -7.18 -1.67
CA ALA A 32 2.12 -6.35 -0.47
C ALA A 32 3.12 -6.74 0.64
N GLU A 33 3.46 -8.03 0.75
CA GLU A 33 4.42 -8.54 1.74
C GLU A 33 5.84 -8.00 1.51
N ASP A 34 6.34 -8.08 0.28
CA ASP A 34 7.68 -7.61 -0.08
C ASP A 34 7.81 -6.11 0.14
N LEU A 35 6.77 -5.36 -0.27
CA LEU A 35 6.73 -3.91 -0.08
C LEU A 35 6.68 -3.55 1.41
N ALA A 36 5.91 -4.26 2.21
CA ALA A 36 5.85 -4.03 3.66
C ALA A 36 7.21 -4.25 4.32
N GLN A 37 7.92 -5.30 3.93
CA GLN A 37 9.26 -5.59 4.43
C GLN A 37 10.24 -4.46 4.08
N SER A 38 10.23 -3.97 2.83
CA SER A 38 11.07 -2.84 2.41
C SER A 38 10.76 -1.58 3.20
N LEU A 39 9.49 -1.21 3.33
CA LEU A 39 9.08 0.02 4.04
C LEU A 39 9.40 -0.02 5.53
N TYR A 40 9.33 -1.20 6.14
CA TYR A 40 9.79 -1.39 7.51
C TYR A 40 11.29 -1.15 7.64
N GLN A 41 12.11 -1.63 6.69
CA GLN A 41 13.55 -1.36 6.66
C GLN A 41 13.85 0.14 6.44
N ASP A 42 12.99 0.82 5.68
CA ASP A 42 13.05 2.27 5.46
C ASP A 42 12.53 3.11 6.64
N GLN A 43 12.14 2.47 7.75
CA GLN A 43 11.66 3.10 8.98
C GLN A 43 10.37 3.93 8.81
N ILE A 44 9.47 3.50 7.93
CA ILE A 44 8.11 4.03 7.87
C ILE A 44 7.35 3.64 9.14
N ASP A 45 6.70 4.61 9.78
CA ASP A 45 6.07 4.43 11.09
C ASP A 45 4.78 3.58 11.02
N GLU A 46 4.04 3.66 9.90
CA GLU A 46 2.80 2.92 9.70
C GLU A 46 2.56 2.60 8.22
N ILE A 47 2.05 1.40 7.96
CA ILE A 47 1.66 0.94 6.64
C ILE A 47 0.16 0.65 6.66
N VAL A 48 -0.57 1.24 5.72
CA VAL A 48 -2.01 1.03 5.52
C VAL A 48 -2.22 0.31 4.20
N PHE A 49 -2.84 -0.88 4.26
CA PHE A 49 -3.29 -1.61 3.08
C PHE A 49 -4.81 -1.43 2.96
N TYR A 50 -5.23 -0.82 1.87
CA TYR A 50 -6.64 -0.62 1.56
C TYR A 50 -7.06 -1.61 0.47
N ASP A 51 -7.82 -2.63 0.87
CA ASP A 51 -8.34 -3.63 -0.06
C ASP A 51 -9.49 -3.04 -0.89
N ILE A 52 -9.23 -2.90 -2.20
CA ILE A 52 -10.16 -2.36 -3.17
C ILE A 52 -10.70 -3.46 -4.11
N THR A 53 -10.58 -4.74 -3.75
CA THR A 53 -11.01 -5.86 -4.59
C THR A 53 -12.48 -5.75 -5.03
N ALA A 54 -13.36 -5.18 -4.20
CA ALA A 54 -14.77 -4.95 -4.53
C ALA A 54 -15.05 -3.61 -5.26
N SER A 55 -14.04 -2.78 -5.49
CA SER A 55 -14.16 -1.46 -6.12
C SER A 55 -13.80 -1.56 -7.60
N SER A 56 -14.79 -1.89 -8.42
CA SER A 56 -14.71 -1.91 -9.89
C SER A 56 -16.08 -1.65 -10.50
#